data_AF-A0A845ZSA6-F1
#
_entry.id   AF-A0A845ZSA6-F1
#
_cell.length_a   1.000
_cell.length_b   1.000
_cell.length_c   1.000
_cell.angle_alpha   90.00
_cell.angle_beta   90.00
_cell.angle_gamma   90.00
#
_symmetry.space_group_name_H-M   'P 1'
#
loop_
_entity.id
_entity.type
_entity.pdbx_description
1 polymer ?
#
loop_
_entity_poly.entity_id
_entity_poly.type
_entity_poly.pdbx_seq_one_letter_code
_entity_poly.pdbx_strand_id
1 'polypeptide(L)' 'MTQSKAEPKLYSFDEFISWYPENSAVRYELHDGVIIEMPKPKGK' A
#
# COMPACT_ATOMS: atom_id res chain seq x y z
N MET A 1 -6.70 -23.17 -2.08
CA MET A 1 -6.20 -21.81 -2.40
C MET A 1 -6.59 -20.93 -1.23
N THR A 2 -5.72 -20.79 -0.23
CA THR A 2 -6.04 -20.05 0.99
C THR A 2 -5.91 -18.56 0.70
N GLN A 3 -7.03 -17.87 0.51
CA GLN A 3 -7.08 -16.42 0.51
C GLN A 3 -6.86 -15.97 1.96
N SER A 4 -5.65 -15.55 2.27
CA SER A 4 -5.28 -14.97 3.56
C SER A 4 -6.19 -13.78 3.81
N LYS A 5 -7.17 -13.97 4.69
CA LYS A 5 -8.05 -12.91 5.18
C LYS A 5 -7.14 -11.98 5.98
N ALA A 6 -6.64 -10.92 5.35
CA ALA A 6 -5.99 -9.86 6.07
C ALA A 6 -7.07 -9.25 6.98
N GLU A 7 -6.96 -9.51 8.29
CA GLU A 7 -7.50 -8.56 9.25
C GLU A 7 -7.09 -7.15 8.81
N PRO A 8 -7.92 -6.12 9.00
CA PRO A 8 -7.53 -4.75 8.73
C PRO A 8 -6.42 -4.37 9.72
N LYS A 9 -5.21 -4.86 9.43
CA LYS A 9 -4.01 -4.56 10.18
C LYS A 9 -3.69 -3.13 9.81
N LEU A 10 -3.95 -2.24 10.77
CA LEU A 10 -3.59 -0.85 10.65
C LEU A 10 -2.06 -0.80 10.63
N TYR A 11 -1.49 -0.53 9.46
CA TYR A 11 -0.06 -0.37 9.29
C TYR A 11 0.38 0.94 9.94
N SER A 12 1.44 0.87 10.75
CA SER A 12 2.15 2.09 11.16
C SER A 12 2.96 2.67 10.00
N PHE A 13 3.37 3.94 10.12
CA PHE A 13 4.22 4.59 9.11
C PHE A 13 5.53 3.80 8.89
N ASP A 14 6.17 3.33 9.95
CA ASP A 14 7.41 2.54 9.86
C ASP A 14 7.20 1.19 9.15
N GLU A 15 6.09 0.51 9.45
CA GLU A 15 5.72 -0.74 8.74
C GLU A 15 5.43 -0.47 7.26
N PHE A 16 4.77 0.65 6.95
CA PHE A 16 4.51 1.06 5.57
C PHE A 16 5.81 1.31 4.81
N ILE A 17 6.76 2.05 5.37
CA ILE A 17 8.07 2.28 4.74
C ILE A 17 8.84 0.98 4.53
N SER A 18 8.82 0.08 5.52
CA SER A 18 9.48 -1.22 5.43
C SER A 18 8.86 -2.15 4.38
N TRP A 19 7.55 -2.00 4.12
CA TRP A 19 6.83 -2.73 3.09
C TRP A 19 6.94 -2.07 1.71
N TYR A 20 7.15 -0.75 1.65
CA TYR A 20 7.05 0.03 0.43
C TYR A 20 8.06 -0.43 -0.64
N PRO A 21 7.58 -0.95 -1.79
CA PRO A 21 8.47 -1.43 -2.84
C PRO A 21 9.10 -0.27 -3.62
N GLU A 22 10.42 -0.14 -3.56
CA GLU A 22 11.19 0.93 -4.24
C GLU A 22 10.98 0.96 -5.77
N ASN A 23 10.72 -0.20 -6.40
CA ASN A 23 10.55 -0.32 -7.86
C ASN A 23 9.10 -0.34 -8.34
N SER A 24 8.16 0.18 -7.54
CA SER A 24 6.75 0.14 -7.92
C SER A 24 6.43 1.04 -9.13
N ALA A 25 5.74 0.48 -10.11
CA ALA A 25 5.19 1.24 -11.23
C ALA A 25 4.00 2.15 -10.81
N VAL A 26 3.41 1.88 -9.64
CA VAL A 26 2.27 2.56 -9.04
C VAL A 26 2.67 3.17 -7.70
N ARG A 27 1.94 4.18 -7.23
CA ARG A 27 2.20 4.80 -5.92
C ARG A 27 1.35 4.11 -4.87
N TYR A 28 1.89 3.87 -3.69
CA TYR A 28 1.10 3.43 -2.54
C TYR A 28 1.03 4.57 -1.53
N GLU A 29 -0.12 4.75 -0.90
CA GLU A 29 -0.35 5.76 0.12
C GLU A 29 -0.97 5.13 1.36
N LEU A 30 -0.52 5.57 2.53
CA LEU A 30 -1.02 5.11 3.81
C LEU A 30 -2.08 6.08 4.34
N HIS A 31 -3.33 5.62 4.43
CA HIS A 31 -4.48 6.37 4.96
C HIS A 31 -5.03 5.67 6.20
N ASP A 32 -4.85 6.26 7.38
CA ASP A 32 -5.34 5.71 8.66
C ASP A 32 -4.95 4.25 8.91
N GLY A 33 -3.73 3.88 8.50
CA GLY A 33 -3.23 2.51 8.59
C GLY A 33 -3.63 1.59 7.43
N VAL A 34 -4.32 2.11 6.43
CA VAL A 34 -4.70 1.39 5.21
C VAL A 34 -3.80 1.78 4.06
N ILE A 35 -3.16 0.79 3.44
CA ILE A 35 -2.34 1.01 2.24
C ILE A 35 -3.26 1.01 1.02
N ILE A 36 -3.25 2.10 0.27
CA ILE A 36 -4.05 2.30 -0.95
C ILE A 36 -3.11 2.41 -2.14
N GLU A 37 -3.38 1.67 -3.21
CA GLU A 37 -2.66 1.82 -4.48
C GLU A 37 -3.27 2.95 -5.31
N MET A 38 -2.49 4.01 -5.55
CA MET A 38 -2.82 5.07 -6.48
C MET A 38 -2.12 4.84 -7.83
N PRO A 39 -2.88 4.65 -8.92
CA PRO A 39 -2.30 4.60 -10.25
C PRO A 39 -1.66 5.96 -10.56
N LYS A 40 -0.54 5.95 -11.30
CA LYS A 40 0.11 7.19 -11.74
C LYS A 40 -0.93 8.05 -12.47
N PRO A 41 -0.98 9.37 -12.18
CA PRO A 41 -1.88 10.25 -12.91
C PRO A 41 -1.57 10.11 -14.39
N LYS A 42 -2.58 9.72 -15.18
CA LYS A 42 -2.45 9.73 -16.63
C LYS A 42 -2.35 11.19 -17.05
N GLY A 43 -1.13 11.64 -17.33
CA GLY A 43 -0.93 12.92 -18.02
C GLY A 43 -1.77 12.88 -19.30
N LYS A 44 -2.62 13.89 -19.47
CA LYS A 44 -3.37 14.09 -20.72
C LYS A 44 -2.45 14.55 -21.84
#